data_AF-W1Y429-F1
#
_entry.id   AF-W1Y429-F1
#
_cell.length_a   1.000
_cell.length_b   1.000
_cell.length_c   1.000
_cell.angle_alpha   90.00
_cell.angle_beta   90.00
_cell.angle_gamma   90.00
#
_symmetry.space_group_name_H-M   'P 1'
#
loop_
_entity.id
_entity.type
_entity.pdbx_description
1 polymer ?
#
loop_
_entity_poly.entity_id
_entity_poly.type
_entity_poly.pdbx_seq_one_letter_code
_entity_poly.pdbx_strand_id
1 'polypeptide(L)'
;GCANSIDALAKIFPVFFFAVAALVCLTTMTRMVDEQRINIGTLKALGYTVFDIAKKYILYAFTASMIGSILGLLIGFSVFPIVIFYAYGMMYTLPDMIPAIDIKLAISITLIAILVTTISAYVACKKELMEEPSALMRPKAPKNGKRILLERIDFIWKRLSFISKVTLRNIFRYKKRFLMTVLGIAGCTALLVTGFGIKDSIQMIVSGQYGELLKYDMEISISNKTTDSNIKDMASKLNKTKNIKEYEFFVYENGEVKTNEGILLNN
;
A
#
# COMPACT_ATOMS: atom_id res chain seq x y z
N GLY A 1 1.53 -8.74 -21.11
CA GLY A 1 0.58 -8.56 -19.98
C GLY A 1 1.17 -7.88 -18.75
N CYS A 2 2.49 -7.99 -18.50
CA CYS A 2 3.12 -7.66 -17.21
C CYS A 2 3.25 -6.16 -16.90
N ALA A 3 3.43 -5.31 -17.91
CA ALA A 3 3.54 -3.85 -17.71
C ALA A 3 2.26 -3.25 -17.12
N ASN A 4 1.08 -3.72 -17.55
CA ASN A 4 -0.20 -3.26 -17.02
C ASN A 4 -0.39 -3.67 -15.56
N SER A 5 0.06 -4.87 -15.18
CA SER A 5 0.01 -5.34 -13.79
C SER A 5 0.92 -4.53 -12.88
N ILE A 6 2.13 -4.17 -13.34
CA ILE A 6 3.07 -3.33 -12.58
C ILE A 6 2.53 -1.91 -12.43
N ASP A 7 1.97 -1.32 -13.50
CA ASP A 7 1.35 0.01 -13.44
C ASP A 7 0.13 0.03 -12.52
N ALA A 8 -0.71 -1.01 -12.54
CA ALA A 8 -1.83 -1.16 -11.63
C ALA A 8 -1.38 -1.23 -10.17
N LEU A 9 -0.33 -2.01 -9.87
CA LEU A 9 0.25 -2.09 -8.52
C LEU A 9 0.79 -0.73 -8.05
N ALA A 10 1.51 -0.02 -8.91
CA ALA A 10 2.06 1.31 -8.61
C ALA A 10 0.97 2.34 -8.28
N LYS A 11 -0.20 2.26 -8.94
CA LYS A 11 -1.35 3.13 -8.66
C LYS A 11 -2.11 2.75 -7.40
N ILE A 12 -2.19 1.46 -7.08
CA ILE A 12 -2.99 0.95 -5.96
C ILE A 12 -2.30 1.16 -4.60
N PHE A 13 -0.97 1.00 -4.53
CA PHE A 13 -0.26 1.10 -3.25
C PHE A 13 -0.46 2.45 -2.53
N PRO A 14 -0.32 3.62 -3.18
CA PRO A 14 -0.57 4.91 -2.54
C PRO A 14 -1.97 5.00 -1.92
N VAL A 15 -2.99 4.46 -2.60
CA VAL A 15 -4.37 4.46 -2.10
C VAL A 15 -4.48 3.68 -0.79
N PHE A 16 -3.86 2.50 -0.71
CA PHE A 16 -3.82 1.74 0.53
C PHE A 16 -3.07 2.47 1.66
N PHE A 17 -1.92 3.08 1.35
CA PHE A 17 -1.17 3.86 2.35
C PHE A 17 -1.98 5.04 2.88
N PHE A 18 -2.66 5.79 2.02
CA PHE A 18 -3.56 6.88 2.45
C PHE A 18 -4.75 6.37 3.25
N ALA A 19 -5.34 5.23 2.88
CA ALA A 19 -6.45 4.63 3.63
C ALA A 19 -6.02 4.21 5.05
N VAL A 20 -4.85 3.57 5.18
CA VAL A 20 -4.28 3.19 6.48
C VAL A 20 -3.92 4.42 7.30
N ALA A 21 -3.30 5.44 6.69
CA ALA A 21 -2.97 6.70 7.35
C ALA A 21 -4.22 7.43 7.86
N ALA A 22 -5.29 7.47 7.06
CA ALA A 22 -6.58 8.03 7.45
C ALA A 22 -7.19 7.29 8.64
N LEU A 23 -7.18 5.95 8.60
CA LEU A 23 -7.69 5.11 9.68
C LEU A 23 -6.92 5.35 10.98
N VAL A 24 -5.57 5.37 10.92
CA VAL A 24 -4.72 5.63 12.08
C VAL A 24 -4.97 7.03 12.62
N CYS A 25 -4.97 8.05 11.77
CA CYS A 25 -5.26 9.44 12.16
C CYS A 25 -6.63 9.57 12.83
N LEU A 26 -7.68 9.00 12.23
CA LEU A 26 -9.03 8.99 12.77
C LEU A 26 -9.07 8.36 14.16
N THR A 27 -8.43 7.20 14.34
CA THR A 27 -8.43 6.49 15.63
C THR A 27 -7.68 7.27 16.72
N THR A 28 -6.51 7.81 16.40
CA THR A 28 -5.69 8.59 17.32
C THR A 28 -6.38 9.88 17.74
N MET A 29 -6.96 10.62 16.77
CA MET A 29 -7.71 11.85 17.05
C MET A 29 -8.97 11.58 17.85
N THR A 30 -9.72 10.51 17.52
CA THR A 30 -10.91 10.12 18.30
C THR A 30 -10.54 9.84 19.75
N ARG A 31 -9.43 9.11 19.97
CA ARG A 31 -8.93 8.83 21.31
C ARG A 31 -8.49 10.10 22.04
N MET A 32 -7.76 10.99 21.38
CA MET A 32 -7.31 12.25 21.96
C MET A 32 -8.48 13.14 22.40
N VAL A 33 -9.52 13.24 21.56
CA VAL A 33 -10.74 14.00 21.86
C VAL A 33 -11.53 13.35 23.01
N ASP A 34 -11.64 12.01 23.02
CA ASP A 34 -12.25 11.25 24.11
C ASP A 34 -11.51 11.47 25.46
N GLU A 35 -10.17 11.52 25.45
CA GLU A 35 -9.35 11.78 26.63
C GLU A 35 -9.47 13.23 27.13
N GLN A 36 -9.65 14.19 26.22
CA GLN A 36 -9.79 15.62 26.54
C GLN A 36 -11.25 16.08 26.68
N ARG A 37 -12.20 15.15 26.81
CA ARG A 37 -13.65 15.41 26.83
C ARG A 37 -14.09 16.40 27.92
N ILE A 38 -13.53 16.29 29.13
CA ILE A 38 -13.82 17.21 30.25
C ILE A 38 -13.38 18.63 29.90
N ASN A 39 -12.18 18.80 29.31
CA ASN A 39 -11.67 20.11 28.90
C ASN A 39 -12.56 20.75 27.83
N ILE A 40 -13.06 19.95 26.88
CA ILE A 40 -14.03 20.40 25.86
C ILE A 40 -15.32 20.88 26.54
N GLY A 41 -15.83 20.12 27.52
CA GLY A 41 -17.02 20.49 28.30
C GLY A 41 -16.85 21.82 29.04
N THR A 42 -15.70 22.03 29.68
CA THR A 42 -15.38 23.29 30.38
C THR A 42 -15.30 24.47 29.42
N LEU A 43 -14.66 24.32 28.26
CA LEU A 43 -14.58 25.40 27.26
C LEU A 43 -15.97 25.76 26.72
N LYS A 44 -16.83 24.77 26.44
CA LYS A 44 -18.21 25.04 26.04
C LYS A 44 -19.00 25.76 27.15
N ALA A 45 -18.80 25.38 28.42
CA ALA A 45 -19.45 26.04 29.55
C ALA A 45 -19.01 27.49 29.74
N LEU A 46 -17.77 27.82 29.35
CA LEU A 46 -17.24 29.19 29.31
C LEU A 46 -17.74 30.00 28.09
N GLY A 47 -18.56 29.42 27.21
CA GLY A 47 -19.14 30.11 26.06
C GLY A 47 -18.32 30.04 24.77
N TYR A 48 -17.27 29.21 24.70
CA TYR A 48 -16.54 29.00 23.44
C TYR A 48 -17.40 28.29 22.41
N THR A 49 -17.28 28.70 21.15
CA THR A 49 -17.99 28.03 20.06
C THR A 49 -17.38 26.66 19.77
N VAL A 50 -18.21 25.76 19.23
CA VAL A 50 -17.77 24.43 18.78
C VAL A 50 -16.62 24.53 17.76
N PHE A 51 -16.64 25.58 16.92
CA PHE A 51 -15.63 25.81 15.91
C PHE A 51 -14.27 26.18 16.52
N ASP A 52 -14.25 27.04 17.55
CA ASP A 52 -13.01 27.43 18.22
C ASP A 52 -12.31 26.23 18.86
N ILE A 53 -13.10 25.33 19.47
CA ILE A 53 -12.57 24.10 20.06
C ILE A 53 -12.09 23.14 18.97
N ALA A 54 -12.83 22.99 17.86
CA ALA A 54 -12.45 22.15 16.73
C ALA A 54 -11.13 22.59 16.10
N LYS A 55 -10.92 23.91 15.97
CA LYS A 55 -9.73 24.51 15.35
C LYS A 55 -8.43 24.03 16.00
N LYS A 56 -8.40 23.86 17.32
CA LYS A 56 -7.23 23.32 18.05
C LYS A 56 -6.83 21.94 17.55
N TYR A 57 -7.79 21.02 17.43
CA TYR A 57 -7.53 19.64 17.01
C TYR A 57 -7.19 19.54 15.52
N ILE A 58 -7.87 20.33 14.69
CA ILE A 58 -7.57 20.42 13.26
C ILE A 58 -6.16 20.98 13.03
N LEU A 59 -5.79 22.04 13.74
CA LEU A 59 -4.45 22.61 13.65
C LEU A 59 -3.39 21.61 14.10
N TYR A 60 -3.66 20.82 15.15
CA TYR A 60 -2.77 19.75 15.58
C TYR A 60 -2.59 18.67 14.50
N ALA A 61 -3.66 18.26 13.83
CA ALA A 61 -3.58 17.31 12.71
C ALA A 61 -2.78 17.88 11.54
N PHE A 62 -3.03 19.15 11.21
CA PHE A 62 -2.39 19.87 10.13
C PHE A 62 -0.88 19.97 10.35
N THR A 63 -0.44 20.46 11.50
CA THR A 63 1.00 20.60 11.80
C THR A 63 1.71 19.25 11.82
N ALA A 64 1.08 18.22 12.40
CA ALA A 64 1.62 16.85 12.36
C ALA A 64 1.79 16.34 10.92
N SER A 65 0.79 16.56 10.06
CA SER A 65 0.87 16.16 8.65
C SER A 65 1.89 16.97 7.83
N MET A 66 2.07 18.25 8.16
CA MET A 66 3.06 19.09 7.50
C MET A 66 4.49 18.60 7.80
N ILE A 67 4.79 18.37 9.09
CA ILE A 67 6.09 17.85 9.51
C ILE A 67 6.34 16.45 8.92
N GLY A 68 5.34 15.58 8.99
CA GLY A 68 5.42 14.24 8.41
C GLY A 68 5.65 14.25 6.90
N SER A 69 5.00 15.16 6.17
CA SER A 69 5.19 15.29 4.71
C SER A 69 6.58 15.81 4.37
N ILE A 70 7.09 16.82 5.08
CA ILE A 70 8.45 17.34 4.87
C ILE A 70 9.49 16.23 5.08
N LEU A 71 9.41 15.50 6.19
CA LEU A 71 10.32 14.40 6.48
C LEU A 71 10.17 13.27 5.46
N GLY A 72 8.93 12.93 5.09
CA GLY A 72 8.63 11.90 4.10
C GLY A 72 9.18 12.22 2.71
N LEU A 73 9.07 13.48 2.26
CA LEU A 73 9.62 13.92 0.98
C LEU A 73 11.15 13.94 1.00
N LEU A 74 11.76 14.39 2.09
CA LEU A 74 13.22 14.45 2.22
C LEU A 74 13.82 13.04 2.14
N ILE A 75 13.27 12.10 2.92
CA ILE A 75 13.67 10.69 2.89
C ILE A 75 13.31 10.08 1.53
N GLY A 76 12.13 10.40 1.01
CA GLY A 76 11.58 9.88 -0.25
C GLY A 76 12.47 10.18 -1.45
N PHE A 77 12.80 11.45 -1.66
CA PHE A 77 13.61 11.87 -2.80
C PHE A 77 15.10 11.63 -2.63
N SER A 78 15.59 11.46 -1.39
CA SER A 78 17.02 11.20 -1.16
C SER A 78 17.34 9.71 -1.16
N VAL A 79 16.60 8.91 -0.38
CA VAL A 79 16.97 7.51 -0.12
C VAL A 79 16.57 6.58 -1.26
N PHE A 80 15.33 6.68 -1.77
CA PHE A 80 14.88 5.74 -2.79
C PHE A 80 15.70 5.81 -4.08
N PRO A 81 16.01 6.99 -4.65
CA PRO A 81 16.80 7.07 -5.85
C PRO A 81 18.20 6.46 -5.66
N ILE A 82 18.86 6.72 -4.53
CA ILE A 82 20.19 6.16 -4.22
C ILE A 82 20.14 4.64 -4.15
N VAL A 83 19.16 4.07 -3.43
CA VAL A 83 19.03 2.63 -3.26
C VAL A 83 18.74 1.94 -4.60
N ILE A 84 17.85 2.52 -5.42
CA ILE A 84 17.53 1.98 -6.74
C ILE A 84 18.76 2.06 -7.65
N PHE A 85 19.47 3.19 -7.67
CA PHE A 85 20.66 3.35 -8.49
C PHE A 85 21.75 2.33 -8.13
N TYR A 86 22.01 2.12 -6.84
CA TYR A 86 22.98 1.12 -6.38
C TYR A 86 22.55 -0.31 -6.73
N ALA A 87 21.26 -0.64 -6.57
CA ALA A 87 20.74 -1.96 -6.91
C ALA A 87 20.90 -2.29 -8.40
N TYR A 88 20.63 -1.33 -9.30
CA TYR A 88 20.83 -1.50 -10.73
C TYR A 88 22.31 -1.44 -11.14
N GLY A 89 23.13 -0.65 -10.44
CA GLY A 89 24.57 -0.56 -10.64
C GLY A 89 25.32 -1.88 -10.42
N MET A 90 24.73 -2.83 -9.68
CA MET A 90 25.29 -4.19 -9.56
C MET A 90 25.13 -5.03 -10.82
N MET A 91 24.14 -4.73 -11.68
CA MET A 91 23.87 -5.50 -12.90
C MET A 91 24.28 -4.78 -14.19
N TYR A 92 24.32 -3.44 -14.17
CA TYR A 92 24.60 -2.62 -15.35
C TYR A 92 25.62 -1.53 -15.02
N THR A 93 26.43 -1.13 -16.01
CA THR A 93 27.27 0.08 -15.92
C THR A 93 26.42 1.31 -16.23
N LEU A 94 25.92 2.00 -15.19
CA LEU A 94 25.11 3.23 -15.36
C LEU A 94 26.00 4.49 -15.32
N PRO A 95 25.68 5.54 -16.11
CA PRO A 95 26.29 6.87 -15.98
C PRO A 95 25.88 7.56 -14.67
N ASP A 96 26.57 8.66 -14.33
CA ASP A 96 26.36 9.40 -13.08
C ASP A 96 24.89 9.77 -12.83
N MET A 97 24.46 9.57 -11.60
CA MET A 97 23.08 9.75 -11.17
C MET A 97 22.72 11.24 -11.02
N ILE A 98 21.74 11.71 -11.79
CA ILE A 98 21.16 13.06 -11.62
C ILE A 98 19.80 12.92 -10.92
N PRO A 99 19.67 13.30 -9.63
CA PRO A 99 18.40 13.26 -8.94
C PRO A 99 17.45 14.34 -9.48
N ALA A 100 16.44 13.92 -10.24
CA ALA A 100 15.35 14.79 -10.68
C ALA A 100 14.26 14.85 -9.60
N ILE A 101 14.20 15.97 -8.87
CA ILE A 101 13.10 16.23 -7.92
C ILE A 101 11.95 16.87 -8.68
N ASP A 102 10.85 16.14 -8.84
CA ASP A 102 9.62 16.71 -9.38
C ASP A 102 8.84 17.44 -8.29
N ILE A 103 8.95 18.77 -8.31
CA ILE A 103 8.27 19.68 -7.37
C ILE A 103 6.75 19.57 -7.48
N LYS A 104 6.20 19.32 -8.68
CA LYS A 104 4.74 19.21 -8.87
C LYS A 104 4.20 17.97 -8.17
N LEU A 105 4.91 16.84 -8.26
CA LEU A 105 4.55 15.62 -7.54
C LEU A 105 4.66 15.81 -6.02
N ALA A 106 5.75 16.44 -5.55
CA ALA A 106 5.96 16.71 -4.13
C ALA A 106 4.82 17.52 -3.50
N ILE A 107 4.41 18.60 -4.17
CA ILE A 107 3.29 19.45 -3.72
C ILE A 107 1.98 18.69 -3.74
N SER A 108 1.71 17.94 -4.82
CA SER A 108 0.45 17.20 -4.98
C SER A 108 0.27 16.14 -3.88
N ILE A 109 1.31 15.36 -3.58
CA ILE A 109 1.27 14.33 -2.53
C ILE A 109 1.10 14.95 -1.14
N THR A 110 1.80 16.05 -0.87
CA THR A 110 1.68 16.79 0.41
C THR A 110 0.26 17.32 0.61
N LEU A 111 -0.33 17.91 -0.43
CA LEU A 111 -1.69 18.44 -0.37
C LEU A 111 -2.70 17.33 -0.10
N ILE A 112 -2.59 16.20 -0.80
CA ILE A 112 -3.45 15.03 -0.60
C ILE A 112 -3.30 14.50 0.84
N ALA A 113 -2.07 14.38 1.34
CA ALA A 113 -1.80 13.91 2.70
C ALA A 113 -2.47 14.80 3.75
N ILE A 114 -2.31 16.12 3.63
CA ILE A 114 -2.91 17.11 4.53
C ILE A 114 -4.45 17.06 4.46
N LEU A 115 -5.03 16.93 3.27
CA LEU A 115 -6.48 16.82 3.11
C LEU A 115 -7.02 15.57 3.80
N VAL A 116 -6.39 14.41 3.57
CA VAL A 116 -6.82 13.13 4.15
C VAL A 116 -6.75 13.16 5.68
N THR A 117 -5.66 13.66 6.26
CA THR A 117 -5.50 13.75 7.72
C THR A 117 -6.45 14.77 8.34
N THR A 118 -6.62 15.93 7.71
CA THR A 118 -7.52 16.99 8.19
C THR A 118 -8.98 16.54 8.17
N ILE A 119 -9.43 15.88 7.10
CA ILE A 119 -10.77 15.30 7.00
C ILE A 119 -10.97 14.24 8.09
N SER A 120 -9.99 13.37 8.28
CA SER A 120 -10.04 12.33 9.33
C SER A 120 -10.14 12.93 10.73
N ALA A 121 -9.37 13.97 11.02
CA ALA A 121 -9.42 14.70 12.29
C ALA A 121 -10.76 15.42 12.48
N TYR A 122 -11.27 16.07 11.45
CA TYR A 122 -12.58 16.74 11.50
C TYR A 122 -13.71 15.75 11.81
N VAL A 123 -13.71 14.59 11.14
CA VAL A 123 -14.70 13.52 11.39
C VAL A 123 -14.60 12.99 12.82
N ALA A 124 -13.38 12.84 13.36
CA ALA A 124 -13.17 12.46 14.76
C ALA A 124 -13.76 13.49 15.73
N CYS A 125 -13.46 14.77 15.53
CA CYS A 125 -13.88 15.85 16.41
C CYS A 125 -15.39 16.10 16.36
N LYS A 126 -16.00 16.07 15.16
CA LYS A 126 -17.42 16.39 14.96
C LYS A 126 -18.33 15.58 15.87
N LYS A 127 -18.04 14.30 16.05
CA LYS A 127 -18.88 13.39 16.84
C LYS A 127 -18.95 13.78 18.32
N GLU A 128 -17.83 14.15 18.92
CA GLU A 128 -17.78 14.50 20.36
C GLU A 128 -18.17 15.97 20.60
N LEU A 129 -17.86 16.84 19.64
CA LEU A 129 -18.25 18.24 19.67
C LEU A 129 -19.75 18.49 19.52
N MET A 130 -20.54 17.50 19.06
CA MET A 130 -22.00 17.60 19.03
C MET A 130 -22.66 17.20 20.36
N GLU A 131 -21.90 16.71 21.35
CA GLU A 131 -22.47 16.34 22.66
C GLU A 131 -22.64 17.55 23.60
N GLU A 132 -23.67 17.48 24.46
CA GLU A 132 -23.99 18.51 25.45
C GLU A 132 -22.88 18.70 26.50
N PRO A 133 -22.60 19.94 26.96
CA PRO A 133 -21.54 20.22 27.95
C PRO A 133 -21.69 19.41 29.24
N SER A 134 -22.92 19.26 29.74
CA SER A 134 -23.24 18.49 30.93
C SER A 134 -22.95 16.99 30.77
N ALA A 135 -23.08 16.46 29.55
CA ALA A 135 -22.74 15.09 29.21
C ALA A 135 -21.22 14.89 29.07
N LEU A 136 -20.51 15.89 28.54
CA LEU A 136 -19.05 15.89 28.37
C LEU A 136 -18.31 15.91 29.72
N MET A 137 -18.86 16.59 30.73
CA MET A 137 -18.30 16.68 32.07
C MET A 137 -18.50 15.41 32.92
N ARG A 138 -19.39 14.49 32.51
CA ARG A 138 -19.57 13.21 33.18
C ARG A 138 -18.61 12.16 32.62
N PRO A 139 -18.08 11.25 33.46
CA PRO A 139 -17.34 10.10 32.97
C PRO A 139 -18.21 9.31 31.99
N LYS A 140 -17.64 8.95 30.83
CA LYS A 140 -18.37 8.29 29.74
C LYS A 140 -18.92 6.96 30.24
N ALA A 141 -20.24 6.84 30.33
CA ALA A 141 -20.87 5.59 30.76
C ALA A 141 -20.43 4.45 29.82
N PRO A 142 -20.09 3.26 30.36
CA PRO A 142 -19.76 2.12 29.53
C PRO A 142 -20.95 1.81 28.62
N LYS A 143 -20.69 1.54 27.33
CA LYS A 143 -21.75 1.23 26.39
C LYS A 143 -22.56 0.03 26.88
N ASN A 144 -23.89 0.12 26.77
CA ASN A 144 -24.80 -0.97 27.15
C ASN A 144 -24.36 -2.28 26.47
N GLY A 145 -24.11 -3.31 27.29
CA GLY A 145 -23.77 -4.64 26.79
C GLY A 145 -25.00 -5.29 26.17
N LYS A 146 -24.99 -5.52 24.86
CA LYS A 146 -26.00 -6.35 24.18
C LYS A 146 -25.54 -7.81 24.14
N ARG A 147 -26.48 -8.75 24.02
CA ARG A 147 -26.19 -10.17 23.74
C ARG A 147 -25.34 -10.28 22.47
N ILE A 148 -24.35 -11.18 22.48
CA ILE A 148 -23.44 -11.38 21.33
C ILE A 148 -24.03 -12.45 20.41
N LEU A 149 -23.79 -12.34 19.11
CA LEU A 149 -24.09 -13.42 18.14
C LEU A 149 -23.42 -14.75 18.50
N LEU A 150 -22.23 -14.74 19.11
CA LEU A 150 -21.55 -15.95 19.59
C LEU A 150 -22.26 -16.65 20.76
N GLU A 151 -23.14 -15.98 21.49
CA GLU A 151 -24.00 -16.64 22.49
C GLU A 151 -25.05 -17.54 21.83
N ARG A 152 -25.29 -17.38 20.52
CA ARG A 152 -26.21 -18.21 19.75
C ARG A 152 -25.55 -19.50 19.24
N ILE A 153 -24.22 -19.60 19.32
CA ILE A 153 -23.46 -20.77 18.87
C ILE A 153 -23.00 -21.55 20.11
N ASP A 154 -23.90 -22.39 20.63
CA ASP A 154 -23.70 -23.11 21.89
C ASP A 154 -22.45 -24.00 21.91
N PHE A 155 -22.07 -24.58 20.76
CA PHE A 155 -20.89 -25.46 20.66
C PHE A 155 -19.58 -24.76 21.02
N ILE A 156 -19.41 -23.52 20.57
CA ILE A 156 -18.22 -22.71 20.84
C ILE A 156 -18.36 -22.08 22.23
N TRP A 157 -19.56 -21.60 22.58
CA TRP A 157 -19.80 -20.90 23.84
C TRP A 157 -19.61 -21.80 25.07
N LYS A 158 -19.97 -23.09 24.98
CA LYS A 158 -19.80 -24.06 26.08
C LYS A 158 -18.33 -24.37 26.38
N ARG A 159 -17.44 -24.34 25.38
CA ARG A 159 -16.00 -24.63 25.54
C ARG A 159 -15.18 -23.45 26.08
N LEU A 160 -15.75 -22.24 26.11
CA LEU A 160 -15.04 -21.04 26.57
C LEU A 160 -15.08 -20.92 28.10
N SER A 161 -13.92 -20.60 28.68
CA SER A 161 -13.81 -20.25 30.10
C SER A 161 -14.60 -19.00 30.44
N PHE A 162 -14.92 -18.79 31.72
CA PHE A 162 -15.66 -17.61 32.19
C PHE A 162 -14.98 -16.29 31.77
N ILE A 163 -13.65 -16.21 31.90
CA ILE A 163 -12.87 -15.03 31.49
C ILE A 163 -13.00 -14.80 29.98
N SER A 164 -12.89 -15.85 29.16
CA SER A 164 -13.04 -15.72 27.71
C SER A 164 -14.45 -15.22 27.32
N LYS A 165 -15.51 -15.68 28.01
CA LYS A 165 -16.88 -15.20 27.79
C LYS A 165 -17.02 -13.71 28.11
N VAL A 166 -16.45 -13.26 29.22
CA VAL A 166 -16.45 -11.84 29.62
C VAL A 166 -15.65 -10.99 28.63
N THR A 167 -14.47 -11.45 28.22
CA THR A 167 -13.62 -10.78 27.22
C THR A 167 -14.33 -10.66 25.88
N LEU A 168 -14.98 -11.73 25.40
CA LEU A 168 -15.73 -11.68 24.15
C LEU A 168 -16.89 -10.67 24.23
N ARG A 169 -17.65 -10.66 25.33
CA ARG A 169 -18.68 -9.64 25.57
C ARG A 169 -18.10 -8.23 25.53
N ASN A 170 -16.91 -8.02 26.07
CA ASN A 170 -16.25 -6.73 26.07
C ASN A 170 -15.81 -6.30 24.66
N ILE A 171 -15.24 -7.21 23.87
CA ILE A 171 -14.82 -6.93 22.48
C ILE A 171 -16.04 -6.54 21.63
N PHE A 172 -17.13 -7.30 21.71
CA PHE A 172 -18.35 -7.02 20.95
C PHE A 172 -19.10 -5.78 21.46
N ARG A 173 -18.98 -5.43 22.75
CA ARG A 173 -19.48 -4.16 23.31
C ARG A 173 -18.81 -2.94 22.66
N TYR A 174 -17.54 -3.06 22.27
CA TYR A 174 -16.77 -2.00 21.61
C TYR A 174 -16.47 -2.29 20.12
N LYS A 175 -17.43 -2.84 19.38
CA LYS A 175 -17.29 -3.25 17.97
C LYS A 175 -16.58 -2.26 17.03
N LYS A 176 -16.81 -0.95 17.18
CA LYS A 176 -16.14 0.08 16.35
C LYS A 176 -14.63 0.11 16.61
N ARG A 177 -14.21 0.06 17.88
CA ARG A 177 -12.79 0.04 18.28
C ARG A 177 -12.12 -1.26 17.81
N PHE A 178 -12.81 -2.39 17.97
CA PHE A 178 -12.32 -3.68 17.49
C PHE A 178 -12.10 -3.70 15.96
N LEU A 179 -13.10 -3.27 15.18
CA LEU A 179 -12.96 -3.22 13.71
C LEU A 179 -11.83 -2.28 13.27
N MET A 180 -11.71 -1.10 13.91
CA MET A 180 -10.61 -0.18 13.64
C MET A 180 -9.24 -0.83 13.86
N THR A 181 -9.04 -1.54 14.98
CA THR A 181 -7.77 -2.22 15.26
C THR A 181 -7.50 -3.38 14.31
N VAL A 182 -8.51 -4.17 13.98
CA VAL A 182 -8.36 -5.33 13.08
C VAL A 182 -8.04 -4.86 11.67
N LEU A 183 -8.76 -3.85 11.14
CA LEU A 183 -8.49 -3.30 9.81
C LEU A 183 -7.11 -2.65 9.74
N GLY A 184 -6.67 -1.95 10.80
CA GLY A 184 -5.33 -1.37 10.85
C GLY A 184 -4.24 -2.45 10.79
N ILE A 185 -4.32 -3.46 11.66
CA ILE A 185 -3.33 -4.55 11.70
C ILE A 185 -3.37 -5.36 10.40
N ALA A 186 -4.55 -5.76 9.94
CA ALA A 186 -4.71 -6.52 8.70
C ALA A 186 -4.21 -5.74 7.48
N GLY A 187 -4.46 -4.43 7.41
CA GLY A 187 -3.97 -3.58 6.33
C GLY A 187 -2.44 -3.52 6.29
N CYS A 188 -1.80 -3.32 7.45
CA CYS A 188 -0.33 -3.34 7.54
C CYS A 188 0.26 -4.71 7.18
N THR A 189 -0.32 -5.80 7.68
CA THR A 189 0.15 -7.15 7.36
C THR A 189 -0.07 -7.50 5.90
N ALA A 190 -1.20 -7.13 5.29
CA ALA A 190 -1.47 -7.36 3.88
C ALA A 190 -0.45 -6.63 2.98
N LEU A 191 -0.10 -5.38 3.31
CA LEU A 191 0.94 -4.64 2.59
C LEU A 191 2.31 -5.32 2.69
N LEU A 192 2.70 -5.79 3.89
CA LEU A 192 3.96 -6.52 4.07
C LEU A 192 4.01 -7.83 3.29
N VAL A 193 2.94 -8.64 3.37
CA VAL A 193 2.84 -9.91 2.63
C VAL A 193 2.87 -9.66 1.13
N THR A 194 2.23 -8.59 0.64
CA THR A 194 2.30 -8.22 -0.78
C THR A 194 3.72 -7.86 -1.21
N GLY A 195 4.45 -7.10 -0.38
CA GLY A 195 5.85 -6.77 -0.64
C GLY A 195 6.75 -8.01 -0.75
N PHE A 196 6.61 -8.96 0.17
CA PHE A 196 7.32 -10.24 0.07
C PHE A 196 6.86 -11.08 -1.12
N GLY A 197 5.55 -11.11 -1.42
CA GLY A 197 5.02 -11.80 -2.58
C GLY A 197 5.59 -11.30 -3.90
N ILE A 198 5.75 -9.98 -4.04
CA ILE A 198 6.40 -9.38 -5.22
C ILE A 198 7.88 -9.80 -5.30
N LYS A 199 8.61 -9.73 -4.18
CA LYS A 199 10.02 -10.14 -4.11
C LYS A 199 10.18 -11.61 -4.53
N ASP A 200 9.39 -12.51 -3.96
CA ASP A 200 9.45 -13.95 -4.23
C ASP A 200 9.05 -14.26 -5.68
N SER A 201 8.05 -13.54 -6.22
CA SER A 201 7.64 -13.68 -7.62
C SER A 201 8.76 -13.27 -8.59
N ILE A 202 9.45 -12.16 -8.32
CA ILE A 202 10.59 -11.72 -9.13
C ILE A 202 11.72 -12.76 -9.06
N GLN A 203 12.05 -13.25 -7.87
CA GLN A 203 13.12 -14.25 -7.71
C GLN A 203 12.81 -15.54 -8.47
N MET A 204 11.57 -16.03 -8.41
CA MET A 204 11.15 -17.24 -9.12
C MET A 204 11.23 -17.08 -10.64
N ILE A 205 10.83 -15.92 -11.18
CA ILE A 205 10.96 -15.63 -12.61
C ILE A 205 12.43 -15.63 -13.02
N VAL A 206 13.32 -15.01 -12.23
CA VAL A 206 14.76 -14.98 -12.57
C VAL A 206 15.36 -16.38 -12.58
N SER A 207 15.11 -17.19 -11.56
CA SER A 207 15.64 -18.56 -11.49
C SER A 207 15.03 -19.50 -12.53
N GLY A 208 13.71 -19.42 -12.76
CA GLY A 208 13.04 -20.27 -13.75
C GLY A 208 13.41 -19.90 -15.18
N GLN A 209 13.36 -18.60 -15.50
CA GLN A 209 13.65 -18.11 -16.85
C GLN A 209 15.13 -18.24 -17.18
N TYR A 210 16.04 -17.71 -16.36
CA TYR A 210 17.48 -17.69 -16.67
C TYR A 210 18.26 -18.92 -16.18
N GLY A 211 17.66 -19.77 -15.34
CA GLY A 211 18.30 -21.01 -14.87
C GLY A 211 17.81 -22.25 -15.60
N GLU A 212 16.49 -22.46 -15.66
CA GLU A 212 15.92 -23.71 -16.17
C GLU A 212 15.52 -23.65 -17.64
N LEU A 213 14.98 -22.52 -18.11
CA LEU A 213 14.45 -22.39 -19.47
C LEU A 213 15.50 -21.89 -20.47
N LEU A 214 16.22 -20.82 -20.15
CA LEU A 214 17.27 -20.24 -21.00
C LEU A 214 18.60 -20.96 -20.75
N LYS A 215 18.74 -22.17 -21.32
CA LYS A 215 19.97 -22.96 -21.24
C LYS A 215 20.98 -22.65 -22.37
N TYR A 216 20.76 -21.60 -23.15
CA TYR A 216 21.67 -21.22 -24.22
C TYR A 216 22.76 -20.27 -23.72
N ASP A 217 23.99 -20.49 -24.18
CA ASP A 217 25.12 -19.62 -23.85
C ASP A 217 25.17 -18.35 -24.72
N MET A 218 24.52 -18.38 -25.90
CA MET A 218 24.56 -17.29 -26.88
C MET A 218 23.30 -17.29 -27.76
N GLU A 219 22.70 -16.11 -27.91
CA GLU A 219 21.58 -15.86 -28.82
C GLU A 219 21.99 -14.81 -29.85
N ILE A 220 21.62 -15.03 -31.11
CA ILE A 220 21.89 -14.10 -32.21
C ILE A 220 20.56 -13.78 -32.87
N SER A 221 20.03 -12.58 -32.62
CA SER A 221 18.81 -12.11 -33.27
C SER A 221 19.12 -11.60 -34.69
N ILE A 222 18.45 -12.16 -35.70
CA ILE A 222 18.62 -11.80 -37.10
C ILE A 222 17.43 -10.94 -37.53
N SER A 223 17.68 -9.85 -38.27
CA SER A 223 16.61 -8.98 -38.75
C SER A 223 15.72 -9.68 -39.77
N ASN A 224 14.41 -9.42 -39.71
CA ASN A 224 13.32 -10.09 -40.45
C ASN A 224 13.35 -9.91 -41.99
N LYS A 225 14.42 -9.32 -42.55
CA LYS A 225 14.62 -9.08 -44.00
C LYS A 225 15.63 -10.06 -44.63
N THR A 226 15.84 -11.22 -44.02
CA THR A 226 16.86 -12.17 -44.45
C THR A 226 16.23 -13.27 -45.29
N THR A 227 16.56 -13.34 -46.59
CA THR A 227 16.10 -14.37 -47.52
C THR A 227 16.52 -15.77 -47.05
N ASP A 228 15.66 -16.78 -47.22
CA ASP A 228 15.91 -18.20 -46.85
C ASP A 228 17.27 -18.75 -47.30
N SER A 229 17.84 -18.22 -48.39
CA SER A 229 19.19 -18.57 -48.88
C SER A 229 20.30 -18.18 -47.90
N ASN A 230 20.20 -17.03 -47.22
CA ASN A 230 21.22 -16.55 -46.28
C ASN A 230 21.18 -17.32 -44.95
N ILE A 231 20.01 -17.80 -44.54
CA ILE A 231 19.84 -18.64 -43.34
C ILE A 231 20.53 -19.99 -43.56
N LYS A 232 20.39 -20.59 -44.75
CA LYS A 232 21.09 -21.84 -45.13
C LYS A 232 22.61 -21.67 -45.18
N ASP A 233 23.09 -20.54 -45.69
CA ASP A 233 24.53 -20.23 -45.72
C ASP A 233 25.10 -20.03 -44.31
N MET A 234 24.34 -19.40 -43.40
CA MET A 234 24.71 -19.27 -41.99
C MET A 234 24.76 -20.63 -41.28
N ALA A 235 23.74 -21.48 -41.48
CA ALA A 235 23.75 -22.84 -40.93
C ALA A 235 24.99 -23.65 -41.41
N SER A 236 25.40 -23.48 -42.67
CA SER A 236 26.59 -24.14 -43.21
C SER A 236 27.91 -23.67 -42.58
N LYS A 237 28.01 -22.38 -42.20
CA LYS A 237 29.19 -21.80 -41.53
C LYS A 237 29.23 -22.15 -40.05
N LEU A 238 28.08 -22.21 -39.39
CA LEU A 238 27.97 -22.63 -37.98
C LEU A 238 28.36 -24.11 -37.81
N ASN A 239 27.93 -24.99 -38.74
CA ASN A 239 28.34 -26.40 -38.76
C ASN A 239 29.86 -26.62 -38.90
N LYS A 240 30.60 -25.69 -39.51
CA LYS A 240 32.07 -25.80 -39.69
C LYS A 240 32.87 -25.32 -38.48
N THR A 241 32.22 -24.69 -37.50
CA THR A 241 32.89 -24.06 -36.37
C THR A 241 32.95 -25.03 -35.19
N LYS A 242 34.15 -25.53 -34.84
CA LYS A 242 34.36 -26.56 -33.80
C LYS A 242 33.89 -26.19 -32.38
N ASN A 243 33.63 -24.91 -32.10
CA ASN A 243 33.28 -24.43 -30.77
C ASN A 243 31.76 -24.43 -30.50
N ILE A 244 30.92 -24.81 -31.46
CA ILE A 244 29.46 -24.82 -31.33
C ILE A 244 29.00 -26.28 -31.29
N LYS A 245 28.37 -26.69 -30.19
CA LYS A 245 27.90 -28.08 -29.99
C LYS A 245 26.54 -28.33 -30.64
N GLU A 246 25.58 -27.44 -30.40
CA GLU A 246 24.21 -27.51 -30.92
C GLU A 246 23.73 -26.08 -31.22
N TYR A 247 22.89 -25.91 -32.25
CA TYR A 247 22.23 -24.65 -32.56
C TYR A 247 20.80 -24.92 -32.99
N GLU A 248 19.89 -24.02 -32.63
CA GLU A 248 18.48 -24.10 -32.97
C GLU A 248 18.00 -22.73 -33.43
N PHE A 249 17.28 -22.69 -34.56
CA PHE A 249 16.73 -21.45 -35.09
C PHE A 249 15.30 -21.30 -34.59
N PHE A 250 15.03 -20.22 -33.86
CA PHE A 250 13.68 -19.87 -33.43
C PHE A 250 13.24 -18.59 -34.14
N VAL A 251 12.01 -18.61 -34.67
CA VAL A 251 11.35 -17.43 -35.21
C VAL A 251 10.44 -16.86 -34.13
N TYR A 252 10.76 -15.67 -33.64
CA TYR A 252 9.90 -14.91 -32.74
C TYR A 252 9.06 -13.91 -33.55
N GLU A 253 7.77 -14.19 -33.69
CA GLU A 253 6.78 -13.22 -34.17
C GLU A 253 6.01 -12.65 -32.98
N ASN A 254 6.20 -11.36 -32.68
CA ASN A 254 5.36 -10.64 -31.72
C ASN A 254 4.03 -10.29 -32.41
N GLY A 255 2.96 -11.01 -32.08
CA GLY A 255 1.62 -10.78 -32.65
C GLY A 255 0.65 -10.09 -31.68
N GLU A 256 0.03 -8.99 -32.11
CA GLU A 256 -1.09 -8.36 -31.38
C GLU A 256 -2.41 -8.97 -31.89
N VAL A 257 -2.98 -9.93 -31.15
CA VAL A 257 -4.27 -10.53 -31.50
C VAL A 257 -5.40 -9.59 -31.04
N LYS A 258 -5.98 -8.85 -31.99
CA LYS A 258 -7.22 -8.09 -31.77
C LYS A 258 -8.43 -8.94 -32.15
N THR A 259 -9.16 -9.41 -31.14
CA THR A 259 -10.49 -9.99 -31.28
C THR A 259 -11.58 -8.91 -31.13
N ASN A 260 -12.75 -9.11 -31.75
CA ASN A 260 -13.87 -8.14 -31.80
C ASN A 260 -14.42 -7.70 -30.41
N GLU A 261 -14.01 -8.32 -29.31
CA GLU A 261 -14.38 -7.95 -27.93
C GLU A 261 -13.21 -7.47 -27.06
N GLY A 262 -12.08 -7.09 -27.65
CA GLY A 262 -10.93 -6.50 -26.94
C GLY A 262 -9.70 -7.42 -26.85
N ILE A 263 -8.56 -6.80 -26.51
CA ILE A 263 -7.22 -7.40 -26.53
C ILE A 263 -7.03 -8.27 -25.29
N LEU A 264 -6.89 -9.60 -25.46
CA LEU A 264 -6.81 -10.52 -24.33
C LEU A 264 -5.41 -10.94 -23.92
N LEU A 265 -4.41 -11.01 -24.80
CA LEU A 265 -3.09 -11.52 -24.40
C LEU A 265 -1.95 -10.85 -25.19
N ASN A 266 -0.88 -10.55 -24.45
CA ASN A 266 0.39 -10.05 -24.96
C ASN A 266 1.45 -10.98 -24.38
N ASN A 267 1.95 -11.91 -25.21
CA ASN A 267 3.09 -12.79 -24.94
C ASN A 267 4.34 -12.15 -25.52
#